data_AF-A0A1C3E9F0-F1
#
_entry.id   AF-A0A1C3E9F0-F1
#
_cell.length_a   1.000
_cell.length_b   1.000
_cell.length_c   1.000
_cell.angle_alpha   90.00
_cell.angle_beta   90.00
_cell.angle_gamma   90.00
#
_symmetry.space_group_name_H-M   'P 1'
#
loop_
_entity.id
_entity.type
_entity.pdbx_description
1 polymer ?
#
loop_
_entity_poly.entity_id
_entity_poly.type
_entity_poly.pdbx_seq_one_letter_code
_entity_poly.pdbx_strand_id
1 'polypeptide(L)'
;MSSLFDSARGLLRASIVANFGNPFTVTLPDGTSKEVSGYVRFSESEGVKAYRFLTDAELPCGSWVTHKHAPYRLSFSAMAKGRGNDVSQLIREYVMSHAPDEPQQHAEAKHNEWSEF
;
A
#
# COMPACT_ATOMS: atom_id res chain seq x y z
N MET A 1 24.96 -9.05 -13.96
CA MET A 1 25.16 -10.05 -12.89
C MET A 1 24.68 -9.41 -11.59
N SER A 2 23.79 -10.06 -10.83
CA SER A 2 23.41 -9.59 -9.50
C SER A 2 24.58 -9.81 -8.53
N SER A 3 24.84 -8.84 -7.66
CA SER A 3 25.87 -9.00 -6.62
C SER A 3 25.44 -10.03 -5.58
N LEU A 4 26.38 -10.61 -4.82
CA LEU A 4 26.05 -11.45 -3.66
C LEU A 4 25.14 -10.72 -2.67
N PHE A 5 25.34 -9.41 -2.54
CA PHE A 5 24.50 -8.55 -1.72
C PHE A 5 23.06 -8.45 -2.23
N ASP A 6 22.86 -8.31 -3.55
CA ASP A 6 21.52 -8.29 -4.14
C ASP A 6 20.79 -9.61 -3.96
N SER A 7 21.51 -10.72 -4.09
CA SER A 7 20.95 -12.06 -3.85
C SER A 7 20.55 -12.24 -2.38
N ALA A 8 21.40 -11.84 -1.44
CA ALA A 8 21.09 -11.87 0.00
C ALA A 8 19.88 -10.98 0.32
N ARG A 9 19.81 -9.77 -0.27
CA ARG A 9 18.69 -8.85 -0.12
C ARG A 9 17.38 -9.45 -0.67
N GLY A 10 17.44 -10.13 -1.80
CA GLY A 10 16.30 -10.85 -2.39
C GLY A 10 15.79 -11.96 -1.48
N LEU A 11 16.70 -12.77 -0.92
CA LEU A 11 16.35 -13.82 0.04
C LEU A 11 15.67 -13.27 1.29
N LEU A 12 16.20 -12.18 1.87
CA LEU A 12 15.61 -11.55 3.05
C LEU A 12 14.19 -11.02 2.77
N ARG A 13 13.96 -10.39 1.62
CA ARG A 13 12.62 -9.95 1.19
C ARG A 13 11.67 -11.13 1.09
N ALA A 14 12.08 -12.17 0.37
CA ALA A 14 11.28 -13.39 0.20
C ALA A 14 10.93 -14.03 1.55
N SER A 15 11.88 -14.10 2.50
CA SER A 15 11.63 -14.64 3.84
C SER A 15 10.63 -13.81 4.64
N ILE A 16 10.70 -12.46 4.57
CA ILE A 16 9.74 -11.60 5.27
C ILE A 16 8.34 -11.80 4.69
N VAL A 17 8.23 -11.74 3.36
CA VAL A 17 6.96 -11.86 2.65
C VAL A 17 6.36 -13.25 2.82
N ALA A 18 7.16 -14.32 2.85
CA ALA A 18 6.67 -15.67 3.08
C ALA A 18 6.17 -15.90 4.52
N ASN A 19 6.76 -15.26 5.52
CA ASN A 19 6.39 -15.46 6.92
C ASN A 19 5.26 -14.53 7.41
N PHE A 20 5.18 -13.31 6.87
CA PHE A 20 4.25 -12.29 7.35
C PHE A 20 3.24 -11.86 6.27
N GLY A 21 3.53 -12.13 5.00
CA GLY A 21 2.67 -11.74 3.89
C GLY A 21 1.52 -12.71 3.66
N ASN A 22 0.41 -12.16 3.19
CA ASN A 22 -0.70 -12.88 2.60
C ASN A 22 -0.87 -12.40 1.15
N PRO A 23 -1.48 -13.21 0.26
CA PRO A 23 -1.80 -12.76 -1.09
C PRO A 23 -2.88 -11.66 -1.04
N PHE A 24 -2.65 -10.57 -1.76
CA PHE A 24 -3.60 -9.49 -2.00
C PHE A 24 -3.75 -9.24 -3.50
N THR A 25 -5.00 -9.09 -3.95
CA THR A 25 -5.28 -8.61 -5.30
C THR A 25 -5.11 -7.09 -5.33
N VAL A 26 -4.10 -6.62 -6.07
CA VAL A 26 -3.84 -5.21 -6.33
C VAL A 26 -4.23 -4.93 -7.78
N THR A 27 -5.05 -3.91 -8.00
CA THR A 27 -5.29 -3.41 -9.35
C THR A 27 -4.36 -2.24 -9.62
N LEU A 28 -3.73 -2.28 -10.77
CA LEU A 28 -2.82 -1.28 -11.28
C LEU A 28 -3.60 -0.14 -11.96
N PRO A 29 -2.96 1.02 -12.21
CA PRO A 29 -3.59 2.18 -12.85
C PRO A 29 -4.12 1.92 -14.27
N ASP A 30 -3.61 0.88 -14.94
CA ASP A 30 -4.07 0.44 -16.26
C ASP A 30 -5.30 -0.48 -16.19
N GLY A 31 -5.86 -0.71 -15.00
CA GLY A 31 -7.00 -1.59 -14.75
C GLY A 31 -6.64 -3.07 -14.65
N THR A 32 -5.38 -3.45 -14.88
CA THR A 32 -4.94 -4.84 -14.72
C THR A 32 -4.84 -5.20 -13.25
N SER A 33 -5.21 -6.43 -12.89
CA SER A 33 -5.07 -6.94 -11.52
C SER A 33 -3.92 -7.91 -11.43
N LYS A 34 -3.12 -7.79 -10.38
CA LYS A 34 -2.02 -8.71 -10.05
C LYS A 34 -2.11 -9.15 -8.59
N GLU A 35 -1.70 -10.39 -8.34
CA GLU A 35 -1.51 -10.87 -6.97
C GLU A 35 -0.18 -10.36 -6.41
N VAL A 36 -0.22 -9.78 -5.23
CA VAL A 36 0.94 -9.24 -4.52
C VAL A 36 0.94 -9.80 -3.12
N SER A 37 2.05 -10.40 -2.70
CA SER A 37 2.18 -10.80 -1.31
C SER A 37 2.59 -9.60 -0.45
N GLY A 38 1.86 -9.40 0.63
CA GLY A 38 2.03 -8.25 1.51
C GLY A 38 1.21 -8.38 2.78
N TYR A 39 1.23 -7.38 3.63
CA TYR A 39 0.46 -7.38 4.88
C TYR A 39 -0.03 -5.98 5.23
N VAL A 40 -1.15 -5.92 5.94
CA VAL A 40 -1.74 -4.66 6.37
C VAL A 40 -1.40 -4.42 7.83
N ARG A 41 -0.79 -3.27 8.12
CA ARG A 41 -0.59 -2.77 9.47
C ARG A 41 -1.67 -1.75 9.80
N PHE A 42 -2.31 -1.96 10.93
CA PHE A 42 -3.27 -1.02 11.50
C PHE A 42 -2.59 -0.22 12.62
N SER A 43 -2.90 1.08 12.69
CA SER A 43 -2.56 1.95 13.81
C SER A 43 -3.72 2.89 14.10
N GLU A 44 -3.93 3.17 15.38
CA GLU A 44 -4.90 4.16 15.83
C GLU A 44 -4.20 5.16 16.75
N SER A 45 -4.38 6.45 16.47
CA SER A 45 -3.79 7.54 17.25
C SER A 45 -4.81 8.67 17.32
N GLU A 46 -5.12 9.16 18.52
CA GLU A 46 -6.09 10.24 18.74
C GLU A 46 -7.46 9.99 18.07
N GLY A 47 -7.90 8.71 18.03
CA GLY A 47 -9.15 8.30 17.38
C GLY A 47 -9.08 8.21 15.84
N VAL A 48 -7.94 8.57 15.24
CA VAL A 48 -7.70 8.43 13.80
C VAL A 48 -7.17 7.03 13.49
N LYS A 49 -7.93 6.29 12.69
CA LYS A 49 -7.55 4.96 12.19
C LYS A 49 -6.76 5.09 10.90
N ALA A 50 -5.58 4.48 10.86
CA ALA A 50 -4.73 4.42 9.68
C ALA A 50 -4.39 2.97 9.32
N TYR A 51 -4.51 2.66 8.03
CA TYR A 51 -4.09 1.40 7.46
C TYR A 51 -2.88 1.62 6.55
N ARG A 52 -1.90 0.73 6.64
CA ARG A 52 -0.69 0.75 5.82
C ARG A 52 -0.52 -0.61 5.17
N PHE A 53 -0.31 -0.63 3.86
CA PHE A 53 0.00 -1.84 3.11
C PHE A 53 1.51 -1.97 2.96
N LEU A 54 2.06 -3.12 3.36
CA LEU A 54 3.48 -3.41 3.32
C LEU A 54 3.76 -4.55 2.35
N THR A 55 4.64 -4.31 1.38
CA THR A 55 5.03 -5.31 0.37
C THR A 55 6.44 -5.02 -0.13
N ASP A 56 7.14 -6.02 -0.66
CA ASP A 56 8.41 -5.80 -1.37
C ASP A 56 8.20 -5.33 -2.82
N ALA A 57 6.99 -5.53 -3.37
CA ALA A 57 6.62 -5.14 -4.71
C ALA A 57 6.58 -3.62 -4.90
N GLU A 58 7.12 -3.17 -6.02
CA GLU A 58 6.91 -1.81 -6.49
C GLU A 58 5.53 -1.70 -7.13
N LEU A 59 4.73 -0.75 -6.62
CA LEU A 59 3.38 -0.48 -7.07
C LEU A 59 3.34 0.95 -7.61
N PRO A 60 2.88 1.15 -8.86
CA PRO A 60 2.75 2.48 -9.44
C PRO A 60 1.68 3.31 -8.71
N CYS A 61 1.85 4.64 -8.75
CA CYS A 61 0.87 5.57 -8.22
C CYS A 61 -0.50 5.36 -8.87
N GLY A 62 -1.57 5.39 -8.06
CA GLY A 62 -2.93 5.11 -8.53
C GLY A 62 -3.36 3.64 -8.40
N SER A 63 -2.47 2.75 -7.97
CA SER A 63 -2.84 1.37 -7.62
C SER A 63 -3.85 1.36 -6.45
N TRP A 64 -4.75 0.38 -6.43
CA TRP A 64 -5.63 0.13 -5.28
C TRP A 64 -5.58 -1.33 -4.82
N VAL A 65 -6.04 -1.59 -3.60
CA VAL A 65 -6.16 -2.93 -3.02
C VAL A 65 -7.50 -3.07 -2.31
N THR A 66 -8.10 -4.26 -2.37
CA THR A 66 -9.30 -4.57 -1.59
C THR A 66 -8.90 -5.12 -0.23
N HIS A 67 -9.34 -4.48 0.85
CA HIS A 67 -9.12 -4.95 2.22
C HIS A 67 -10.42 -4.85 3.03
N LYS A 68 -10.83 -5.93 3.72
CA LYS A 68 -12.10 -5.99 4.47
C LYS A 68 -13.31 -5.54 3.62
N HIS A 69 -13.38 -6.01 2.38
CA HIS A 69 -14.44 -5.68 1.41
C HIS A 69 -14.53 -4.21 0.96
N ALA A 70 -13.58 -3.36 1.34
CA ALA A 70 -13.51 -1.98 0.89
C ALA A 70 -12.27 -1.76 0.00
N PRO A 71 -12.39 -0.97 -1.08
CA PRO A 71 -11.26 -0.59 -1.91
C PRO A 71 -10.46 0.54 -1.25
N TYR A 72 -9.13 0.43 -1.31
CA TYR A 72 -8.21 1.45 -0.81
C TYR A 72 -7.19 1.82 -1.88
N ARG A 73 -7.04 3.11 -2.15
CA ARG A 73 -5.93 3.64 -2.95
C ARG A 73 -4.62 3.55 -2.16
N LEU A 74 -3.57 3.13 -2.86
CA LEU A 74 -2.23 2.98 -2.34
C LEU A 74 -1.37 4.19 -2.73
N SER A 75 -0.90 4.93 -1.73
CA SER A 75 0.07 6.00 -1.91
C SER A 75 1.38 5.60 -1.28
N PHE A 76 2.47 5.59 -2.06
CA PHE A 76 3.80 5.28 -1.53
C PHE A 76 4.16 6.29 -0.43
N SER A 77 4.51 5.78 0.75
CA SER A 77 4.84 6.58 1.93
C SER A 77 6.35 6.64 2.09
N ALA A 78 6.95 5.48 2.35
CA ALA A 78 8.37 5.32 2.56
C ALA A 78 8.73 3.84 2.44
N MET A 79 10.01 3.54 2.65
CA MET A 79 10.34 2.17 3.03
C MET A 79 9.96 1.94 4.50
N ALA A 80 9.49 0.73 4.81
CA ALA A 80 9.02 0.36 6.15
C ALA A 80 10.12 0.61 7.19
N LYS A 81 9.77 1.05 8.40
CA LYS A 81 10.75 1.18 9.48
C LYS A 81 10.94 -0.15 10.21
N GLY A 82 12.18 -0.45 10.59
CA GLY A 82 12.52 -1.58 11.45
C GLY A 82 12.14 -1.32 12.92
N ARG A 83 12.69 -2.11 13.84
CA ARG A 83 12.67 -1.73 15.28
C ARG A 83 13.64 -0.56 15.47
N GLY A 84 13.12 0.60 15.83
CA GLY A 84 13.89 1.84 16.02
C GLY A 84 13.66 2.88 14.93
N ASN A 85 14.59 3.82 14.77
CA ASN A 85 14.49 4.88 13.78
C ASN A 85 15.06 4.49 12.39
N ASP A 86 15.53 3.26 12.24
CA ASP A 86 16.14 2.81 10.99
C ASP A 86 15.09 2.46 9.92
N VAL A 87 15.28 3.05 8.74
CA VAL A 87 14.48 2.78 7.56
C VAL A 87 14.91 1.43 6.98
N SER A 88 14.04 0.42 7.03
CA SER A 88 14.28 -0.88 6.37
C SER A 88 14.35 -0.65 4.87
N GLN A 89 15.35 -1.19 4.18
CA GLN A 89 15.44 -1.12 2.72
C GLN A 89 14.75 -2.29 2.01
N LEU A 90 14.06 -3.15 2.77
CA LEU A 90 13.53 -4.42 2.27
C LEU A 90 12.08 -4.31 1.84
N ILE A 91 11.24 -3.66 2.63
CA ILE A 91 9.79 -3.62 2.46
C ILE A 91 9.36 -2.18 2.20
N ARG A 92 8.48 -1.99 1.22
CA ARG A 92 7.84 -0.72 0.91
C ARG A 92 6.57 -0.58 1.72
N GLU A 93 6.29 0.64 2.13
CA GLU A 93 5.08 1.00 2.86
C GLU A 93 4.22 1.94 2.02
N TYR A 94 2.95 1.60 1.89
CA TYR A 94 1.93 2.40 1.22
C TYR A 94 0.85 2.77 2.23
N VAL A 95 0.45 4.04 2.27
CA VAL A 95 -0.73 4.47 3.00
C VAL A 95 -1.97 4.05 2.23
N MET A 96 -2.91 3.44 2.93
CA MET A 96 -4.21 3.05 2.41
C MET A 96 -5.20 4.18 2.69
N SER A 97 -5.63 4.85 1.64
CA SER A 97 -6.72 5.83 1.68
C SER A 97 -7.97 5.19 1.09
N HIS A 98 -9.15 5.44 1.67
CA HIS A 98 -10.38 4.94 1.05
C HIS A 98 -10.42 5.40 -0.40
N ALA A 99 -10.54 4.43 -1.32
CA ALA A 99 -10.88 4.81 -2.68
C ALA A 99 -12.29 5.39 -2.61
N PRO A 100 -12.55 6.57 -3.20
CA PRO A 100 -13.93 6.97 -3.40
C PRO A 100 -14.63 5.83 -4.15
N ASP A 101 -15.87 5.52 -3.76
CA ASP A 101 -16.74 4.68 -4.58
C ASP A 101 -16.67 5.27 -6.00
N GLU A 102 -16.25 4.49 -7.00
CA GLU A 102 -16.26 5.00 -8.37
C GLU A 102 -17.66 5.53 -8.71
N PRO A 103 -17.74 6.64 -9.46
CA PRO A 103 -18.98 7.36 -9.65
C PRO A 103 -19.98 6.47 -10.37
N GLN A 104 -21.11 6.21 -9.72
CA GLN A 104 -22.34 5.98 -10.46
C GLN A 104 -22.51 7.19 -11.39
N GLN A 105 -22.61 6.90 -12.69
CA GLN A 105 -22.86 7.90 -13.73
C GLN A 105 -24.02 8.82 -13.31
N HIS A 106 -23.79 10.13 -13.47
CA HIS A 106 -24.73 11.23 -13.30
C HIS A 106 -25.27 11.50 -11.89
N ALA A 107 -24.56 12.34 -11.13
CA ALA A 107 -25.21 13.34 -10.28
C ALA A 107 -24.39 14.63 -10.34
N GLU A 108 -25.09 15.73 -10.56
CA GLU A 108 -24.58 17.07 -10.88
C GLU A 108 -23.47 17.52 -9.92
N ALA A 109 -22.43 18.12 -10.51
CA ALA A 109 -21.39 18.85 -9.79
C ALA A 109 -22.03 19.97 -8.96
N LYS A 110 -22.19 19.74 -7.65
CA LYS A 110 -22.26 20.83 -6.68
C LYS A 110 -20.84 21.12 -6.23
N HIS A 111 -20.34 22.25 -6.72
CA HIS A 111 -19.21 23.00 -6.18
C HIS A 111 -19.23 22.94 -4.65
N ASN A 112 -18.23 22.30 -4.04
CA ASN A 112 -17.90 22.54 -2.64
C ASN A 112 -16.47 23.05 -2.59
N GLU A 113 -16.41 24.36 -2.46
CA GLU A 113 -15.21 25.15 -2.21
C GLU A 113 -14.55 24.61 -0.93
N TRP A 114 -13.26 24.25 -1.05
CA TRP A 114 -12.43 23.92 0.09
C TRP A 114 -12.29 25.17 0.97
N SER A 115 -12.85 25.11 2.18
CA SER A 115 -12.69 26.14 3.19
C SER A 115 -11.35 25.92 3.90
N GLU A 116 -10.39 26.79 3.66
CA GLU A 116 -9.19 26.92 4.51
C GLU A 116 -9.59 27.64 5.79
N PHE A 117 -9.26 27.05 6.95
CA PHE A 117 -9.19 27.71 8.25
C PHE A 117 -7.78 27.53 8.79
#